data_AF-A0A1Z8Q6C2-F1
#
_entry.id   AF-A0A1Z8Q6C2-F1
#
_cell.length_a   1.000
_cell.length_b   1.000
_cell.length_c   1.000
_cell.angle_alpha   90.00
_cell.angle_beta   90.00
_cell.angle_gamma   90.00
#
_symmetry.space_group_name_H-M   'P 1'
#
loop_
_entity.id
_entity.type
_entity.pdbx_description
1 polymer ?
#
loop_
_entity_poly.entity_id
_entity_poly.type
_entity_poly.pdbx_seq_one_letter_code
_entity_poly.pdbx_strand_id
1 'polypeptide(L)'
;MPLDSSSFPEEIQLAFFIYGFLSDDWDGMSGTYMGKKWVEVDTLFKIYNVHDTRETLFWMKLYDGKVIEKRYEQSEQKRKAEERKSSGAGKNYTHNVKG
;
A
#
# COMPACT_ATOMS: atom_id res chain seq x y z
N MET A 1 -11.21 -1.67 6.60
CA MET A 1 -11.63 -2.83 5.80
C MET A 1 -12.05 -3.92 6.75
N PRO A 2 -13.06 -4.74 6.39
CA PRO A 2 -13.55 -5.78 7.27
C PRO A 2 -12.44 -6.79 7.58
N LEU A 3 -12.58 -7.46 8.71
CA LEU A 3 -11.60 -8.41 9.23
C LEU A 3 -11.59 -9.72 8.43
N ASP A 4 -12.63 -9.98 7.63
CA ASP A 4 -12.83 -11.20 6.87
C ASP A 4 -13.42 -10.89 5.48
N SER A 5 -12.84 -11.48 4.44
CA SER A 5 -13.32 -11.37 3.05
C SER A 5 -14.67 -12.06 2.86
N SER A 6 -15.01 -13.06 3.69
CA SER A 6 -16.25 -13.85 3.58
C SER A 6 -17.55 -13.03 3.64
N SER A 7 -17.47 -11.79 4.14
CA SER A 7 -18.61 -10.87 4.23
C SER A 7 -18.97 -10.17 2.92
N PHE A 8 -18.19 -10.35 1.85
CA PHE A 8 -18.44 -9.76 0.53
C PHE A 8 -19.08 -10.74 -0.46
N PRO A 9 -19.67 -10.26 -1.56
CA PRO A 9 -19.99 -11.10 -2.71
C PRO A 9 -18.78 -11.89 -3.25
N GLU A 10 -19.03 -13.06 -3.84
CA GLU A 10 -17.98 -14.00 -4.27
C GLU A 10 -16.97 -13.37 -5.24
N GLU A 11 -17.44 -12.49 -6.12
CA GLU A 11 -16.62 -11.80 -7.12
C GLU A 11 -15.60 -10.85 -6.45
N ILE A 12 -16.02 -10.19 -5.38
CA ILE A 12 -15.16 -9.29 -4.60
C ILE A 12 -14.18 -10.11 -3.75
N GLN A 13 -14.63 -11.24 -3.20
CA GLN A 13 -13.74 -12.18 -2.50
C GLN A 13 -12.64 -12.70 -3.43
N LEU A 14 -13.02 -13.13 -4.63
CA LEU A 14 -12.09 -13.59 -5.66
C LEU A 14 -11.12 -12.48 -6.07
N ALA A 15 -11.61 -11.25 -6.26
CA ALA A 15 -10.76 -10.10 -6.55
C ALA A 15 -9.68 -9.89 -5.47
N PHE A 16 -10.05 -9.94 -4.18
CA PHE A 16 -9.08 -9.78 -3.09
C PHE A 16 -8.10 -10.95 -3.00
N PHE A 17 -8.58 -12.17 -3.25
CA PHE A 17 -7.75 -13.37 -3.33
C PHE A 17 -6.69 -13.25 -4.43
N ILE A 18 -7.09 -12.93 -5.67
CA ILE A 18 -6.16 -12.76 -6.79
C ILE A 18 -5.20 -11.59 -6.55
N TYR A 19 -5.71 -10.46 -6.03
CA TYR A 19 -4.89 -9.29 -5.71
C TYR A 19 -3.79 -9.62 -4.69
N GLY A 20 -4.07 -10.53 -3.76
CA GLY A 20 -3.11 -11.00 -2.76
C GLY A 20 -1.87 -11.69 -3.34
N PHE A 21 -1.98 -12.30 -4.53
CA PHE A 21 -0.84 -12.93 -5.20
C PHE A 21 0.07 -11.92 -5.92
N LEU A 22 -0.43 -10.74 -6.27
CA LEU A 22 0.36 -9.77 -7.01
C LEU A 22 1.49 -9.23 -6.13
N SER A 23 2.68 -9.15 -6.71
CA SER A 23 3.84 -8.52 -6.07
C SER A 23 3.60 -7.03 -5.85
N ASP A 24 4.02 -6.53 -4.69
CA ASP A 24 4.05 -5.09 -4.41
C ASP A 24 5.07 -4.40 -5.33
N ASP A 25 4.74 -3.16 -5.71
CA ASP A 25 5.65 -2.24 -6.41
C ASP A 25 6.03 -1.08 -5.49
N TRP A 26 7.33 -0.81 -5.41
CA TRP A 26 7.92 0.19 -4.54
C TRP A 26 8.94 1.00 -5.33
N ASP A 27 8.91 2.32 -5.17
CA ASP A 27 10.01 3.16 -5.67
C ASP A 27 11.24 2.96 -4.78
N GLY A 28 12.30 2.41 -5.36
CA GLY A 28 13.52 2.05 -4.63
C GLY A 28 14.28 3.23 -4.03
N MET A 29 14.11 4.44 -4.57
CA MET A 29 14.80 5.63 -4.04
C MET A 29 14.03 6.30 -2.90
N SER A 30 12.72 6.51 -3.07
CA SER A 30 11.89 7.19 -2.06
C SER A 30 11.28 6.23 -1.02
N GLY A 31 11.28 4.93 -1.29
CA GLY A 31 10.55 3.94 -0.49
C GLY A 31 9.02 4.09 -0.59
N THR A 32 8.52 4.84 -1.58
CA THR A 32 7.08 5.06 -1.78
C THR A 32 6.44 3.82 -2.37
N TYR A 33 5.34 3.36 -1.76
CA TYR A 33 4.53 2.28 -2.31
C TYR A 33 3.75 2.78 -3.54
N MET A 34 3.89 2.07 -4.67
CA MET A 34 3.30 2.45 -5.96
C MET A 34 2.10 1.58 -6.36
N GLY A 35 1.72 0.59 -5.54
CA GLY A 35 0.63 -0.35 -5.85
C GLY A 35 1.15 -1.74 -6.11
N LYS A 36 0.43 -2.49 -6.96
CA LYS A 36 0.82 -3.84 -7.39
C LYS A 36 1.43 -3.85 -8.79
N LYS A 37 2.26 -4.87 -9.06
CA LYS A 37 2.67 -5.23 -10.43
C LYS A 37 1.56 -6.01 -11.11
N TRP A 38 1.08 -5.50 -12.25
CA TRP A 38 -0.08 -6.07 -12.95
C TRP A 38 0.30 -7.03 -14.08
N VAL A 39 1.59 -7.17 -14.40
CA VAL A 39 2.08 -8.01 -15.52
C VAL A 39 1.64 -9.47 -15.40
N GLU A 40 1.51 -9.98 -14.17
CA GLU A 40 1.14 -11.37 -13.89
C GLU A 40 -0.38 -11.62 -13.86
N VAL A 41 -1.21 -10.57 -13.90
CA VAL A 41 -2.65 -10.69 -13.60
C VAL A 41 -3.38 -11.62 -14.58
N ASP A 42 -3.04 -11.55 -15.86
CA ASP A 42 -3.64 -12.39 -16.89
C ASP A 42 -3.27 -13.88 -16.70
N THR A 43 -2.06 -14.15 -16.22
CA THR A 43 -1.63 -15.52 -15.89
C THR A 43 -2.39 -16.05 -14.68
N LEU A 44 -2.57 -15.23 -13.65
CA LEU A 44 -3.37 -15.60 -12.48
C LEU A 44 -4.84 -15.86 -12.84
N PHE A 45 -5.45 -15.02 -13.67
CA PHE A 45 -6.82 -15.24 -14.14
C PHE A 45 -6.98 -16.57 -14.87
N LYS A 46 -5.99 -16.98 -15.69
CA LYS A 46 -6.00 -18.28 -16.35
C LYS A 46 -5.82 -19.44 -15.38
N ILE A 47 -4.86 -19.35 -14.45
CA ILE A 47 -4.58 -20.41 -13.46
C ILE A 47 -5.82 -20.71 -12.61
N TYR A 48 -6.53 -19.66 -12.18
CA TYR A 48 -7.70 -19.78 -11.31
C TYR A 48 -9.03 -19.85 -12.07
N ASN A 49 -9.01 -19.95 -13.41
CA ASN A 49 -10.19 -19.98 -14.27
C ASN A 49 -11.20 -18.85 -13.97
N VAL A 50 -10.70 -17.63 -13.83
CA VAL A 50 -11.53 -16.45 -13.58
C VAL A 50 -12.36 -16.15 -14.83
N HIS A 51 -13.67 -16.25 -14.73
CA HIS A 51 -14.59 -16.03 -15.85
C HIS A 51 -14.86 -14.54 -16.07
N ASP A 52 -15.26 -13.81 -15.01
CA ASP A 52 -15.52 -12.37 -15.11
C ASP A 52 -14.28 -11.54 -14.81
N THR A 53 -13.30 -11.62 -15.72
CA THR A 53 -12.01 -10.96 -15.58
C THR A 53 -12.13 -9.44 -15.51
N ARG A 54 -13.14 -8.86 -16.17
CA ARG A 54 -13.37 -7.41 -16.18
C ARG A 54 -13.84 -6.93 -14.82
N GLU A 55 -14.87 -7.56 -14.27
CA GLU A 55 -15.40 -7.18 -12.96
C GLU A 55 -14.38 -7.44 -11.86
N THR A 56 -13.71 -8.61 -11.91
CA THR A 56 -12.64 -8.96 -10.96
C THR A 56 -11.54 -7.91 -10.99
N LEU A 57 -11.03 -7.55 -12.17
CA LEU A 57 -9.99 -6.53 -12.32
C LEU A 57 -10.44 -5.16 -11.81
N PHE A 58 -11.71 -4.78 -12.04
CA PHE A 58 -12.27 -3.52 -11.55
C PHE A 58 -12.21 -3.45 -10.02
N TRP A 59 -12.68 -4.49 -9.33
CA TRP A 59 -12.65 -4.55 -7.87
C TRP A 59 -11.22 -4.55 -7.32
N MET A 60 -10.32 -5.30 -7.96
CA MET A 60 -8.89 -5.29 -7.61
C MET A 60 -8.28 -3.88 -7.72
N LYS A 61 -8.57 -3.15 -8.80
CA LYS A 61 -8.06 -1.78 -9.04
C LYS A 61 -8.62 -0.77 -8.04
N LEU A 62 -9.91 -0.87 -7.73
CA LEU A 62 -10.55 -0.02 -6.74
C LEU A 62 -9.90 -0.21 -5.36
N TYR A 63 -9.65 -1.47 -5.00
CA TYR A 63 -8.95 -1.83 -3.78
C TYR A 63 -7.50 -1.30 -3.75
N ASP A 64 -6.74 -1.49 -4.84
CA ASP A 64 -5.36 -1.01 -4.96
C ASP A 64 -5.25 0.50 -4.70
N GLY A 65 -6.16 1.28 -5.29
CA GLY A 65 -6.23 2.72 -5.06
C GLY A 65 -6.39 3.08 -3.59
N LYS A 66 -7.23 2.35 -2.84
CA LYS A 66 -7.41 2.55 -1.39
C LYS A 66 -6.20 2.14 -0.57
N VAL A 67 -5.48 1.10 -0.98
CA VAL A 67 -4.23 0.69 -0.33
C VAL A 67 -3.14 1.73 -0.54
N ILE A 68 -2.99 2.25 -1.77
CA ILE A 68 -2.02 3.29 -2.11
C ILE A 68 -2.31 4.57 -1.30
N GLU A 69 -3.55 5.05 -1.33
CA GLU A 69 -3.99 6.23 -0.57
C GLU A 69 -3.64 6.10 0.92
N LYS A 70 -4.02 4.97 1.54
CA LYS A 70 -3.75 4.74 2.96
C LYS A 70 -2.25 4.63 3.28
N ARG A 71 -1.45 3.96 2.45
CA ARG A 71 0.00 3.85 2.66
C ARG A 71 0.70 5.20 2.47
N TYR A 72 0.24 6.01 1.52
CA TYR A 72 0.72 7.38 1.33
C TYR A 72 0.45 8.25 2.55
N GLU A 73 -0.79 8.25 3.07
CA GLU A 73 -1.14 8.97 4.29
C GLU A 73 -0.29 8.55 5.49
N GLN A 74 -0.06 7.25 5.66
CA GLN A 74 0.81 6.72 6.71
C GLN A 74 2.26 7.18 6.56
N SER A 75 2.77 7.22 5.34
CA SER A 75 4.13 7.72 5.04
C SER A 75 4.27 9.21 5.40
N GLU A 76 3.31 10.03 4.98
CA GLU A 76 3.27 11.46 5.30
C GLU A 76 3.15 11.72 6.81
N GLN A 77 2.33 10.93 7.51
CA GLN A 77 2.21 11.02 8.97
C GLN A 77 3.54 10.68 9.67
N LYS A 78 4.23 9.64 9.21
CA LYS A 78 5.56 9.27 9.73
C LYS A 78 6.59 10.38 9.47
N ARG A 79 6.65 10.92 8.26
CA ARG A 79 7.57 12.02 7.92
C ARG A 79 7.36 13.24 8.80
N LYS A 80 6.10 13.68 8.97
CA LYS A 80 5.75 14.80 9.85
C LYS A 80 6.09 14.53 11.32
N ALA A 81 5.96 13.29 11.79
CA ALA A 81 6.35 12.92 13.15
C ALA A 81 7.87 12.95 13.35
N GLU A 82 8.64 12.50 12.36
CA GLU A 82 10.10 12.54 12.36
C GLU A 82 10.64 13.97 12.30
N GLU A 83 10.08 14.83 11.45
CA GLU A 83 10.41 16.27 11.37
C GLU A 83 10.19 16.98 12.72
N ARG A 84 9.12 16.65 13.44
CA ARG A 84 8.85 17.19 14.78
C ARG A 84 9.88 16.73 15.81
N LYS A 85 10.29 15.45 15.75
CA LYS A 85 11.31 14.88 16.65
C LYS A 85 12.69 15.49 16.39
N SER A 86 13.09 15.63 15.14
CA SER A 86 14.40 16.20 14.76
C SER A 86 14.49 17.69 15.11
N SER A 87 13.42 18.45 14.90
CA SER A 87 13.34 19.88 15.26
C SER A 87 13.39 20.13 16.78
N GLY A 88 12.99 19.15 17.60
CA GLY A 88 13.09 19.21 19.06
C GLY A 88 14.48 18.88 19.61
N ALA A 89 15.23 18.01 18.95
CA ALA A 89 16.57 17.57 19.38
C ALA A 89 17.67 18.63 19.13
N GLY A 90 17.48 19.54 18.18
CA GLY A 90 18.46 20.57 17.83
C GLY A 90 18.62 21.73 18.83
N LYS A 91 17.76 21.85 19.86
CA LYS A 91 17.82 22.96 20.83
C LYS A 91 18.69 22.69 22.07
N ASN A 92 19.24 21.48 22.25
CA ASN A 92 19.96 21.11 23.49
C ASN A 92 21.49 20.96 23.35
N TYR A 93 22.10 21.24 22.20
CA TYR A 93 23.56 21.05 22.00
C TYR A 93 24.38 22.35 21.95
N THR A 94 23.78 23.51 22.19
CA THR A 94 24.49 24.78 22.31
C THR A 94 24.33 25.37 23.70
N HIS A 95 25.05 24.82 24.68
CA HIS A 95 25.39 25.58 25.87
C HIS A 95 26.84 25.32 26.32
N ASN A 96 27.65 26.37 26.12
CA ASN A 96 28.92 26.71 26.74
C ASN A 96 30.05 25.68 26.76
N VAL A 97 31.01 25.87 25.85
CA VAL A 97 32.43 25.75 26.21
C VAL A 97 33.09 27.11 25.97
N LYS A 98 33.09 27.94 27.02
CA LYS A 98 34.08 29.01 27.22
C LYS A 98 34.94 28.56 28.39
N GLY A 99 36.19 28.23 28.10
CA GLY A 99 37.28 27.98 29.03
C GLY A 99 38.55 28.46 28.37
#